data_AF-A0A0T0MHI3-F1
#
_entry.id   AF-A0A0T0MHI3-F1
#
_cell.length_a   1.000
_cell.length_b   1.000
_cell.length_c   1.000
_cell.angle_alpha   90.00
_cell.angle_beta   90.00
_cell.angle_gamma   90.00
#
_symmetry.space_group_name_H-M   'P 1'
#
loop_
_entity.id
_entity.type
_entity.pdbx_description
1 polymer ?
#
loop_
_entity_poly.entity_id
_entity_poly.type
_entity_poly.pdbx_seq_one_letter_code
_entity_poly.pdbx_strand_id
1 'polypeptide(L)'
;MSSTEAGYDPKFLGPPVPLPVPAQTVRNLPSTHFTVLLDPARTLAAATAVNIDGAQLVDLERGDDWHLDARVPADEQAGPELYARNDLDRGHLVRRRDPVWGDLVTARRANYDTFAYPNAAPQASAFNQGELLWVGLEDHVLEYARVYWHRVSVFTGPVLADDDPVYRGVQIPRMFWKVAAWASGVSLHAAAFVLDQTPFVSSLQVPADEVPALGPFRTFQVPVVDVEELTGIDLGPLVDADVLTPVGARADRGRWMPLTRVEQIEL
;
A
#
# COMPACT_ATOMS: atom_id res chain seq x y z
N MET A 1 11.35 -10.87 -29.02
CA MET A 1 10.14 -10.91 -28.19
C MET A 1 10.56 -11.40 -26.83
N SER A 2 10.86 -10.48 -25.91
CA SER A 2 11.02 -10.81 -24.49
C SER A 2 9.73 -10.35 -23.86
N SER A 3 8.82 -11.27 -23.53
CA SER A 3 7.74 -10.98 -22.60
C SER A 3 8.41 -10.72 -21.26
N THR A 4 8.71 -9.46 -20.95
CA THR A 4 8.84 -9.07 -19.54
C THR A 4 7.54 -9.54 -18.89
N GLU A 5 7.65 -10.53 -18.00
CA GLU A 5 6.52 -11.04 -17.25
C GLU A 5 5.84 -9.84 -16.60
N ALA A 6 4.62 -9.54 -17.01
CA ALA A 6 3.86 -8.46 -16.42
C ALA A 6 3.60 -8.84 -14.96
N GLY A 7 3.83 -7.92 -14.03
CA GLY A 7 3.55 -8.12 -12.61
C GLY A 7 4.71 -7.82 -11.68
N TYR A 8 4.50 -8.23 -10.44
CA TYR A 8 5.49 -8.33 -9.39
C TYR A 8 6.34 -9.60 -9.61
N ASP A 9 7.66 -9.46 -9.55
CA ASP A 9 8.65 -10.56 -9.58
C ASP A 9 8.99 -11.01 -8.15
N PRO A 10 8.63 -12.24 -7.74
CA PRO A 10 8.92 -12.75 -6.40
C PRO A 10 10.40 -13.04 -6.17
N LYS A 11 11.26 -13.03 -7.20
CA LYS A 11 12.71 -13.26 -7.09
C LYS A 11 13.51 -11.96 -7.16
N PHE A 12 12.83 -10.81 -7.21
CA PHE A 12 13.44 -9.50 -7.46
C PHE A 12 14.58 -9.16 -6.49
N LEU A 13 14.40 -9.52 -5.21
CA LEU A 13 15.37 -9.25 -4.14
C LEU A 13 16.54 -10.25 -4.08
N GLY A 14 16.48 -11.35 -4.84
CA GLY A 14 17.39 -12.50 -4.71
C GLY A 14 16.75 -13.64 -3.92
N PRO A 15 16.55 -13.51 -2.59
CA PRO A 15 15.68 -14.39 -1.83
C PRO A 15 14.24 -14.32 -2.35
N PRO A 16 13.51 -15.45 -2.44
CA PRO A 16 12.14 -15.45 -2.92
C PRO A 16 11.20 -14.81 -1.89
N VAL A 17 10.43 -13.82 -2.32
CA VAL A 17 9.33 -13.21 -1.57
C VAL A 17 8.06 -13.35 -2.42
N PRO A 18 7.16 -14.30 -2.13
CA PRO A 18 5.95 -14.49 -2.92
C PRO A 18 4.98 -13.30 -2.78
N LEU A 19 3.96 -13.27 -3.63
CA LEU A 19 2.81 -12.39 -3.42
C LEU A 19 2.16 -12.72 -2.06
N PRO A 20 1.59 -11.71 -1.36
CA PRO A 20 0.76 -11.96 -0.20
C PRO A 20 -0.40 -12.90 -0.54
N VAL A 21 -0.84 -13.72 0.41
CA VAL A 21 -1.96 -14.65 0.22
C VAL A 21 -3.11 -14.26 1.14
N PRO A 22 -4.09 -13.47 0.64
CA PRO A 22 -5.30 -13.15 1.39
C PRO A 22 -6.16 -14.40 1.62
N ALA A 23 -6.85 -14.46 2.76
CA ALA A 23 -7.78 -15.55 3.07
C ALA A 23 -9.01 -15.57 2.14
N GLN A 24 -9.42 -14.41 1.63
CA GLN A 24 -10.51 -14.25 0.69
C GLN A 24 -10.09 -14.56 -0.75
N THR A 25 -11.08 -14.79 -1.62
CA THR A 25 -10.82 -14.91 -3.06
C THR A 25 -10.47 -13.55 -3.66
N VAL A 26 -9.32 -13.48 -4.32
CA VAL A 26 -8.86 -12.28 -5.02
C VAL A 26 -8.61 -12.55 -6.50
N ARG A 27 -8.69 -11.49 -7.30
CA ARG A 27 -8.28 -11.48 -8.71
C ARG A 27 -6.89 -10.86 -8.82
N ASN A 28 -5.95 -11.60 -9.40
CA ASN A 28 -4.60 -11.11 -9.63
C ASN A 28 -4.57 -10.23 -10.89
N LEU A 29 -4.17 -8.98 -10.72
CA LEU A 29 -4.06 -7.99 -11.78
C LEU A 29 -2.59 -7.57 -11.92
N PRO A 30 -1.78 -8.33 -12.68
CA PRO A 30 -0.40 -7.97 -12.93
C PRO A 30 -0.32 -6.73 -13.83
N SER A 31 0.53 -5.79 -13.45
CA SER A 31 0.84 -4.55 -14.13
C SER A 31 2.36 -4.37 -14.21
N THR A 32 2.86 -3.34 -14.89
CA THR A 32 4.31 -3.17 -15.07
C THR A 32 5.01 -2.98 -13.72
N HIS A 33 5.79 -3.98 -13.27
CA HIS A 33 6.54 -4.05 -12.01
C HIS A 33 5.74 -4.20 -10.71
N PHE A 34 4.42 -4.36 -10.79
CA PHE A 34 3.59 -4.56 -9.60
C PHE A 34 2.38 -5.43 -9.89
N THR A 35 1.72 -5.93 -8.85
CA THR A 35 0.49 -6.69 -8.95
C THR A 35 -0.51 -6.21 -7.91
N VAL A 36 -1.75 -6.04 -8.33
CA VAL A 36 -2.89 -5.78 -7.43
C VAL A 36 -3.64 -7.08 -7.19
N LEU A 37 -3.90 -7.40 -5.93
CA LEU A 37 -4.77 -8.49 -5.50
C LEU A 37 -6.14 -7.90 -5.19
N LEU A 38 -6.99 -7.81 -6.21
CA LEU A 38 -8.33 -7.19 -6.09
C LEU A 38 -9.29 -8.13 -5.38
N ASP A 39 -9.98 -7.66 -4.36
CA ASP A 39 -11.13 -8.34 -3.77
C ASP A 39 -12.42 -7.85 -4.47
N PRO A 40 -13.06 -8.67 -5.33
CA PRO A 40 -14.24 -8.24 -6.07
C PRO A 40 -15.45 -7.93 -5.18
N ALA A 41 -15.55 -8.58 -4.01
CA ALA A 41 -16.66 -8.36 -3.09
C ALA A 41 -16.50 -7.02 -2.35
N ARG A 42 -15.27 -6.61 -2.08
CA ARG A 42 -14.94 -5.32 -1.48
C ARG A 42 -14.77 -4.20 -2.49
N THR A 43 -14.69 -4.55 -3.78
CA THR A 43 -14.38 -3.67 -4.93
C THR A 43 -13.09 -2.86 -4.78
N LEU A 44 -12.23 -3.28 -3.84
CA LEU A 44 -10.96 -2.67 -3.46
C LEU A 44 -9.88 -3.74 -3.41
N ALA A 45 -8.61 -3.36 -3.53
CA ALA A 45 -7.53 -4.31 -3.33
C ALA A 45 -7.50 -4.85 -1.89
N ALA A 46 -7.29 -6.15 -1.74
CA ALA A 46 -6.87 -6.74 -0.47
C ALA A 46 -5.41 -6.42 -0.17
N ALA A 47 -4.57 -6.47 -1.21
CA ALA A 47 -3.16 -6.11 -1.14
C ALA A 47 -2.62 -5.73 -2.52
N THR A 48 -1.48 -5.06 -2.53
CA THR A 48 -0.63 -4.83 -3.69
C THR A 48 0.80 -5.24 -3.37
N ALA A 49 1.58 -5.54 -4.40
CA ALA A 49 3.02 -5.80 -4.29
C ALA A 49 3.73 -5.11 -5.46
N VAL A 50 4.76 -4.32 -5.17
CA VAL A 50 5.56 -3.60 -6.19
C VAL A 50 7.05 -3.88 -6.00
N ASN A 51 7.76 -4.04 -7.12
CA ASN A 51 9.22 -4.03 -7.14
C ASN A 51 9.73 -2.65 -7.52
N ILE A 52 10.72 -2.17 -6.76
CA ILE A 52 11.36 -0.87 -6.95
C ILE A 52 12.84 -1.12 -7.23
N ASP A 53 13.28 -0.82 -8.46
CA ASP A 53 14.70 -0.80 -8.79
C ASP A 53 15.24 0.62 -8.62
N GLY A 54 15.80 0.89 -7.42
CA GLY A 54 16.36 2.20 -7.08
C GLY A 54 17.43 2.68 -8.05
N ALA A 55 18.11 1.77 -8.74
CA ALA A 55 19.17 2.11 -9.69
C ALA A 55 18.67 2.51 -11.08
N GLN A 56 17.41 2.21 -11.38
CA GLN A 56 16.82 2.44 -12.69
C GLN A 56 15.63 3.39 -12.65
N LEU A 57 15.37 4.06 -11.52
CA LEU A 57 14.28 5.02 -11.37
C LEU A 57 14.33 6.11 -12.45
N VAL A 58 13.17 6.40 -13.04
CA VAL A 58 12.97 7.44 -14.03
C VAL A 58 12.04 8.49 -13.45
N ASP A 59 12.42 9.76 -13.52
CA ASP A 59 11.53 10.84 -13.10
C ASP A 59 10.60 11.22 -14.26
N LEU A 60 9.30 11.15 -14.01
CA LEU A 60 8.25 11.48 -14.96
C LEU A 60 7.30 12.49 -14.32
N GLU A 61 6.84 13.44 -15.14
CA GLU A 61 5.81 14.38 -14.75
C GLU A 61 4.56 13.66 -14.23
N ARG A 62 3.90 14.27 -13.25
CA ARG A 62 2.69 13.73 -12.66
C ARG A 62 1.52 13.87 -13.64
N GLY A 63 0.86 12.77 -13.94
CA GLY A 63 -0.45 12.74 -14.60
C GLY A 63 -1.62 12.66 -13.60
N ASP A 64 -2.85 12.60 -14.13
CA ASP A 64 -4.08 12.28 -13.37
C ASP A 64 -4.99 11.35 -14.18
N ASP A 65 -4.38 10.36 -14.87
CA ASP A 65 -5.02 9.52 -15.89
C ASP A 65 -5.82 8.34 -15.30
N TRP A 66 -6.69 8.62 -14.32
CA TRP A 66 -7.50 7.60 -13.66
C TRP A 66 -8.45 6.89 -14.62
N HIS A 67 -8.44 5.56 -14.57
CA HIS A 67 -9.26 4.72 -15.45
C HIS A 67 -9.65 3.41 -14.78
N LEU A 68 -10.77 2.83 -15.22
CA LEU A 68 -11.17 1.49 -14.81
C LEU A 68 -10.25 0.45 -15.46
N ASP A 69 -9.97 -0.64 -14.77
CA ASP A 69 -9.26 -1.77 -15.36
C ASP A 69 -10.25 -2.59 -16.21
N ALA A 70 -10.02 -2.62 -17.52
CA ALA A 70 -10.88 -3.32 -18.47
C ALA A 70 -10.92 -4.86 -18.28
N ARG A 71 -10.00 -5.43 -17.48
CA ARG A 71 -9.97 -6.85 -17.12
C ARG A 71 -10.97 -7.20 -16.03
N VAL A 72 -11.56 -6.19 -15.39
CA VAL A 72 -12.45 -6.32 -14.24
C VAL A 72 -13.83 -5.75 -14.62
N PRO A 73 -14.93 -6.46 -14.31
CA PRO A 73 -16.28 -5.91 -14.42
C PRO A 73 -16.41 -4.57 -13.66
N ALA A 74 -17.25 -3.66 -14.15
CA ALA A 74 -17.38 -2.33 -13.56
C ALA A 74 -17.99 -2.35 -12.15
N ASP A 75 -18.75 -3.40 -11.81
CA ASP A 75 -19.36 -3.64 -10.50
C ASP A 75 -18.43 -4.41 -9.52
N GLU A 76 -17.28 -4.89 -9.99
CA GLU A 76 -16.27 -5.58 -9.18
C GLU A 76 -15.07 -4.68 -8.80
N GLN A 77 -15.12 -3.39 -9.13
CA GLN A 77 -14.09 -2.40 -8.77
C GLN A 77 -14.75 -1.06 -8.43
N ALA A 78 -14.20 -0.33 -7.46
CA ALA A 78 -14.60 1.03 -7.19
C ALA A 78 -14.22 1.93 -8.37
N GLY A 79 -15.09 2.88 -8.74
CA GLY A 79 -14.85 3.80 -9.84
C GLY A 79 -14.89 5.28 -9.42
N PRO A 80 -14.88 6.20 -10.40
CA PRO A 80 -14.91 7.65 -10.14
C PRO A 80 -16.09 8.10 -9.27
N GLU A 81 -17.21 7.39 -9.34
CA GLU A 81 -18.41 7.66 -8.56
C GLU A 81 -18.19 7.57 -7.04
N LEU A 82 -17.23 6.77 -6.57
CA LEU A 82 -16.90 6.71 -5.14
C LEU A 82 -16.30 8.04 -4.65
N TYR A 83 -15.43 8.65 -5.45
CA TYR A 83 -14.60 9.81 -5.09
C TYR A 83 -15.21 11.16 -5.48
N ALA A 84 -16.31 11.15 -6.24
CA ALA A 84 -16.89 12.38 -6.76
C ALA A 84 -17.58 13.22 -5.66
N ARG A 85 -17.14 14.47 -5.49
CA ARG A 85 -17.78 15.49 -4.63
C ARG A 85 -17.84 15.06 -3.15
N ASN A 86 -16.72 14.61 -2.62
CA ASN A 86 -16.51 14.34 -1.20
C ASN A 86 -15.02 14.54 -0.85
N ASP A 87 -14.67 14.33 0.41
CA ASP A 87 -13.31 14.48 0.92
C ASP A 87 -12.48 13.18 0.85
N LEU A 88 -12.88 12.21 0.01
CA LEU A 88 -12.10 11.01 -0.24
C LEU A 88 -11.20 11.23 -1.46
N ASP A 89 -9.90 11.13 -1.23
CA ASP A 89 -8.90 11.06 -2.27
C ASP A 89 -8.75 9.65 -2.83
N ARG A 90 -8.35 9.59 -4.10
CA ARG A 90 -7.89 8.38 -4.79
C ARG A 90 -6.49 8.01 -4.29
N GLY A 91 -6.42 7.50 -3.06
CA GLY A 91 -5.16 7.13 -2.39
C GLY A 91 -4.51 5.95 -3.10
N HIS A 92 -3.32 6.16 -3.67
CA HIS A 92 -2.56 5.11 -4.34
C HIS A 92 -2.08 4.07 -3.32
N LEU A 93 -2.28 2.78 -3.62
CA LEU A 93 -1.70 1.68 -2.84
C LEU A 93 -0.28 1.39 -3.31
N VAL A 94 -0.08 1.12 -4.60
CA VAL A 94 1.23 1.25 -5.25
C VAL A 94 1.40 2.71 -5.63
N ARG A 95 2.39 3.37 -5.03
CA ARG A 95 2.67 4.76 -5.33
C ARG A 95 3.12 4.93 -6.77
N ARG A 96 2.73 6.05 -7.37
CA ARG A 96 3.02 6.39 -8.77
C ARG A 96 4.48 6.19 -9.15
N ARG A 97 5.43 6.57 -8.28
CA ARG A 97 6.88 6.56 -8.59
C ARG A 97 7.53 5.20 -8.39
N ASP A 98 6.96 4.35 -7.53
CA ASP A 98 7.56 3.09 -7.10
C ASP A 98 7.88 2.14 -8.29
N PRO A 99 6.97 1.90 -9.25
CA PRO A 99 7.26 1.02 -10.38
C PRO A 99 7.93 1.73 -11.56
N VAL A 100 8.23 3.03 -11.46
CA VAL A 100 8.68 3.85 -12.60
C VAL A 100 10.20 3.78 -12.73
N TRP A 101 10.66 2.67 -13.31
CA TRP A 101 12.07 2.40 -13.56
C TRP A 101 12.27 1.64 -14.89
N GLY A 102 13.51 1.56 -15.36
CA GLY A 102 13.87 0.92 -16.62
C GLY A 102 13.91 1.88 -17.81
N ASP A 103 13.67 1.37 -19.02
CA ASP A 103 13.61 2.22 -20.21
C ASP A 103 12.35 3.12 -20.19
N LEU A 104 12.40 4.24 -20.94
CA LEU A 104 11.34 5.24 -20.93
C LEU A 104 9.97 4.71 -21.37
N VAL A 105 9.90 3.69 -22.23
CA VAL A 105 8.63 3.10 -22.65
C VAL A 105 8.03 2.30 -21.50
N THR A 106 8.85 1.47 -20.85
CA THR A 106 8.46 0.70 -19.65
C THR A 106 8.06 1.63 -18.50
N ALA A 107 8.87 2.64 -18.19
CA ALA A 107 8.59 3.61 -17.13
C ALA A 107 7.28 4.39 -17.34
N ARG A 108 7.00 4.84 -18.58
CA ARG A 108 5.74 5.52 -18.92
C ARG A 108 4.53 4.60 -18.76
N ARG A 109 4.68 3.32 -19.14
CA ARG A 109 3.63 2.32 -18.95
C ARG A 109 3.38 2.06 -17.47
N ALA A 110 4.43 1.85 -16.67
CA ALA A 110 4.32 1.67 -15.23
C ALA A 110 3.61 2.85 -14.56
N ASN A 111 3.99 4.09 -14.93
CA ASN A 111 3.33 5.29 -14.42
C ASN A 111 1.84 5.34 -14.80
N TYR A 112 1.46 4.96 -16.02
CA TYR A 112 0.05 4.90 -16.42
C TYR A 112 -0.70 3.82 -15.63
N ASP A 113 -0.11 2.62 -15.51
CA ASP A 113 -0.73 1.48 -14.83
C ASP A 113 -1.08 1.80 -13.36
N THR A 114 -0.35 2.70 -12.67
CA THR A 114 -0.68 3.07 -11.28
C THR A 114 -1.99 3.84 -11.12
N PHE A 115 -2.55 4.40 -12.20
CA PHE A 115 -3.82 5.12 -12.21
C PHE A 115 -5.04 4.23 -12.48
N ALA A 116 -4.87 2.91 -12.55
CA ALA A 116 -6.00 2.00 -12.58
C ALA A 116 -6.72 2.01 -11.22
N TYR A 117 -8.05 2.17 -11.21
CA TYR A 117 -8.83 2.23 -9.96
C TYR A 117 -8.63 1.06 -8.97
N PRO A 118 -8.38 -0.20 -9.41
CA PRO A 118 -8.03 -1.26 -8.47
C PRO A 118 -6.78 -0.98 -7.61
N ASN A 119 -5.89 -0.08 -8.04
CA ASN A 119 -4.75 0.39 -7.26
C ASN A 119 -5.09 1.57 -6.31
N ALA A 120 -6.34 2.02 -6.27
CA ALA A 120 -6.79 3.07 -5.37
C ALA A 120 -7.57 2.50 -4.18
N ALA A 121 -7.48 3.19 -3.05
CA ALA A 121 -8.38 3.02 -1.92
C ALA A 121 -8.87 4.40 -1.43
N PRO A 122 -10.11 4.48 -0.89
CA PRO A 122 -10.64 5.72 -0.35
C PRO A 122 -9.89 6.15 0.91
N GLN A 123 -9.15 7.24 0.78
CA GLN A 123 -8.40 7.85 1.88
C GLN A 123 -8.94 9.26 2.12
N ALA A 124 -9.24 9.61 3.37
CA ALA A 124 -9.64 10.98 3.68
C ALA A 124 -8.54 11.96 3.25
N SER A 125 -8.90 13.09 2.66
CA SER A 125 -7.94 14.05 2.10
C SER A 125 -6.91 14.53 3.13
N ALA A 126 -7.33 14.80 4.37
CA ALA A 126 -6.44 15.16 5.47
C ALA A 126 -5.44 14.04 5.85
N PHE A 127 -5.78 12.78 5.58
CA PHE A 127 -4.92 11.61 5.77
C PHE A 127 -3.99 11.41 4.57
N ASN A 128 -4.53 11.43 3.35
CA ASN A 128 -3.76 11.20 2.12
C ASN A 128 -2.79 12.35 1.79
N GLN A 129 -3.17 13.59 2.09
CA GLN A 129 -2.37 14.80 1.84
C GLN A 129 -1.54 15.21 3.08
N GLY A 130 -1.71 14.51 4.20
CA GLY A 130 -0.96 14.74 5.42
C GLY A 130 0.51 14.34 5.27
N GLU A 131 1.39 15.33 5.13
CA GLU A 131 2.80 15.12 4.74
C GLU A 131 3.71 14.53 5.82
N LEU A 132 3.33 14.43 7.10
CA LEU A 132 4.39 14.32 8.13
C LEU A 132 5.00 12.92 8.32
N LEU A 133 4.30 11.83 7.99
CA LEU A 133 4.81 10.48 8.30
C LEU A 133 4.56 9.44 7.23
N TRP A 134 3.39 9.42 6.59
CA TRP A 134 3.18 8.50 5.48
C TRP A 134 4.06 8.92 4.33
N VAL A 135 3.87 10.12 3.78
CA VAL A 135 4.75 10.72 2.75
C VAL A 135 6.22 10.71 3.18
N GLY A 136 6.53 10.99 4.45
CA GLY A 136 7.89 10.90 4.98
C GLY A 136 8.51 9.50 4.99
N LEU A 137 7.78 8.47 5.44
CA LEU A 137 8.20 7.05 5.36
C LEU A 137 8.33 6.61 3.91
N GLU A 138 7.36 7.05 3.11
CA GLU A 138 7.23 6.77 1.71
C GLU A 138 8.44 7.30 0.92
N ASP A 139 8.82 8.55 1.17
CA ASP A 139 10.02 9.16 0.62
C ASP A 139 11.29 8.57 1.25
N HIS A 140 11.28 8.19 2.53
CA HIS A 140 12.43 7.57 3.18
C HIS A 140 12.79 6.21 2.56
N VAL A 141 11.80 5.35 2.32
CA VAL A 141 12.00 4.05 1.66
C VAL A 141 12.51 4.25 0.22
N LEU A 142 11.92 5.21 -0.52
CA LEU A 142 12.32 5.49 -1.90
C LEU A 142 13.72 6.13 -1.98
N GLU A 143 14.02 7.07 -1.09
CA GLU A 143 15.33 7.73 -1.00
C GLU A 143 16.39 6.76 -0.52
N TYR A 144 16.10 5.87 0.43
CA TYR A 144 17.00 4.77 0.81
C TYR A 144 17.31 3.88 -0.40
N ALA A 145 16.27 3.43 -1.13
CA ALA A 145 16.44 2.62 -2.34
C ALA A 145 17.30 3.36 -3.39
N ARG A 146 17.05 4.65 -3.60
CA ARG A 146 17.76 5.50 -4.56
C ARG A 146 19.22 5.74 -4.17
N VAL A 147 19.47 6.18 -2.94
CA VAL A 147 20.80 6.56 -2.43
C VAL A 147 21.73 5.35 -2.42
N TYR A 148 21.21 4.18 -2.05
CA TYR A 148 22.00 2.97 -1.92
C TYR A 148 21.87 2.01 -3.10
N TRP A 149 21.20 2.43 -4.19
CA TRP A 149 20.99 1.62 -5.40
C TRP A 149 20.35 0.26 -5.07
N HIS A 150 19.50 0.22 -4.04
CA HIS A 150 18.92 -0.99 -3.50
C HIS A 150 17.61 -1.34 -4.22
N ARG A 151 17.43 -2.65 -4.39
CA ARG A 151 16.14 -3.22 -4.75
C ARG A 151 15.28 -3.33 -3.51
N VAL A 152 14.05 -2.87 -3.61
CA VAL A 152 13.05 -2.95 -2.55
C VAL A 152 11.77 -3.56 -3.12
N SER A 153 11.11 -4.40 -2.34
CA SER A 153 9.73 -4.80 -2.59
C SER A 153 8.83 -4.16 -1.55
N VAL A 154 7.73 -3.55 -1.97
CA VAL A 154 6.76 -2.94 -1.06
C VAL A 154 5.41 -3.61 -1.23
N PHE A 155 4.81 -3.96 -0.11
CA PHE A 155 3.48 -4.54 -0.02
C PHE A 155 2.57 -3.54 0.69
N THR A 156 1.37 -3.30 0.20
CA THR A 156 0.47 -2.29 0.76
C THR A 156 -0.97 -2.70 0.58
N GLY A 157 -1.81 -2.37 1.56
CA GLY A 157 -3.25 -2.61 1.44
C GLY A 157 -4.06 -1.88 2.49
N PRO A 158 -5.38 -1.77 2.28
CA PRO A 158 -6.31 -1.48 3.37
C PRO A 158 -6.42 -2.67 4.33
N VAL A 159 -6.85 -2.39 5.56
CA VAL A 159 -7.43 -3.41 6.44
C VAL A 159 -8.91 -3.50 6.11
N LEU A 160 -9.33 -4.60 5.49
CA LEU A 160 -10.71 -4.84 5.06
C LEU A 160 -11.52 -5.43 6.21
N ALA A 161 -11.97 -4.59 7.14
CA ALA A 161 -12.73 -5.02 8.31
C ALA A 161 -14.22 -5.25 7.95
N ASP A 162 -14.86 -6.20 8.61
CA ASP A 162 -16.29 -6.52 8.41
C ASP A 162 -17.23 -5.38 8.87
N ASP A 163 -16.75 -4.52 9.76
CA ASP A 163 -17.51 -3.40 10.31
C ASP A 163 -17.20 -2.07 9.63
N ASP A 164 -16.42 -2.05 8.55
CA ASP A 164 -16.09 -0.84 7.80
C ASP A 164 -17.37 -0.11 7.33
N PRO A 165 -17.46 1.22 7.53
CA PRO A 165 -18.67 1.97 7.20
C PRO A 165 -18.93 1.95 5.69
N VAL A 166 -20.18 1.72 5.33
CA VAL A 166 -20.61 1.72 3.92
C VAL A 166 -20.85 3.16 3.46
N TYR A 167 -20.21 3.54 2.35
CA TYR A 167 -20.45 4.79 1.65
C TYR A 167 -20.56 4.52 0.14
N ARG A 168 -21.69 4.94 -0.46
CA ARG A 168 -22.00 4.70 -1.89
C ARG A 168 -21.84 3.25 -2.33
N GLY A 169 -22.19 2.30 -1.44
CA GLY A 169 -22.11 0.86 -1.72
C GLY A 169 -20.74 0.23 -1.51
N VAL A 170 -19.72 1.01 -1.11
CA VAL A 170 -18.36 0.51 -0.82
C VAL A 170 -18.11 0.60 0.68
N GLN A 171 -17.52 -0.45 1.26
CA GLN A 171 -17.08 -0.48 2.67
C GLN A 171 -15.73 0.22 2.79
N ILE A 172 -15.73 1.42 3.39
CA ILE A 172 -14.57 2.33 3.45
C ILE A 172 -13.60 1.86 4.54
N PRO A 173 -12.38 1.43 4.19
CA PRO A 173 -11.41 0.95 5.17
C PRO A 173 -11.01 2.05 6.14
N ARG A 174 -10.91 1.73 7.43
CA ARG A 174 -10.45 2.70 8.44
C ARG A 174 -8.94 2.69 8.65
N MET A 175 -8.27 1.62 8.25
CA MET A 175 -6.83 1.46 8.44
C MET A 175 -6.17 0.98 7.15
N PHE A 176 -4.88 1.26 7.04
CA PHE A 176 -3.99 0.77 5.99
C PHE A 176 -2.75 0.16 6.61
N TRP A 177 -2.08 -0.69 5.85
CA TRP A 177 -0.82 -1.30 6.23
C TRP A 177 0.17 -1.22 5.08
N LYS A 178 1.46 -1.29 5.41
CA LYS A 178 2.54 -1.42 4.44
C LYS A 178 3.70 -2.20 5.03
N VAL A 179 4.31 -3.03 4.20
CA VAL A 179 5.55 -3.74 4.52
C VAL A 179 6.58 -3.43 3.44
N ALA A 180 7.74 -2.92 3.84
CA ALA A 180 8.88 -2.74 2.96
C ALA A 180 9.88 -3.89 3.20
N ALA A 181 10.39 -4.49 2.14
CA ALA A 181 11.32 -5.61 2.19
C ALA A 181 12.54 -5.37 1.29
N TRP A 182 13.72 -5.70 1.79
CA TRP A 182 14.99 -5.58 1.07
C TRP A 182 15.94 -6.71 1.45
N ALA A 183 17.01 -6.89 0.66
CA ALA A 183 17.98 -7.94 0.93
C ALA A 183 19.42 -7.41 0.96
N SER A 184 20.19 -7.90 1.93
CA SER A 184 21.64 -7.74 2.02
C SER A 184 22.31 -9.07 1.68
N GLY A 185 22.57 -9.31 0.40
CA GLY A 185 23.02 -10.61 -0.09
C GLY A 185 21.90 -11.65 -0.01
N VAL A 186 22.03 -12.64 0.87
CA VAL A 186 21.00 -13.68 1.10
C VAL A 186 20.10 -13.37 2.30
N SER A 187 20.44 -12.36 3.10
CA SER A 187 19.65 -11.96 4.29
C SER A 187 18.50 -11.06 3.86
N LEU A 188 17.28 -11.52 4.10
CA LEU A 188 16.06 -10.75 3.88
C LEU A 188 15.74 -9.94 5.14
N HIS A 189 15.27 -8.71 4.95
CA HIS A 189 14.84 -7.79 5.99
C HIS A 189 13.47 -7.21 5.63
N ALA A 190 12.63 -6.94 6.63
CA ALA A 190 11.32 -6.37 6.46
C ALA A 190 10.96 -5.38 7.59
N ALA A 191 10.24 -4.32 7.26
CA ALA A 191 9.67 -3.38 8.22
C ALA A 191 8.20 -3.12 7.90
N ALA A 192 7.33 -3.21 8.90
CA ALA A 192 5.89 -3.07 8.75
C ALA A 192 5.33 -1.84 9.47
N PHE A 193 4.27 -1.29 8.87
CA PHE A 193 3.61 -0.07 9.32
C PHE A 193 2.10 -0.21 9.24
N VAL A 194 1.40 0.39 10.20
CA VAL A 194 -0.06 0.54 10.20
C VAL A 194 -0.42 2.02 10.33
N LEU A 195 -1.43 2.43 9.57
CA LEU A 195 -1.95 3.78 9.55
C LEU A 195 -3.44 3.76 9.83
N ASP A 196 -3.89 4.62 10.73
CA ASP A 196 -5.28 4.70 11.17
C ASP A 196 -5.92 6.04 10.75
N GLN A 197 -6.94 5.96 9.89
CA GLN A 197 -7.77 7.08 9.45
C GLN A 197 -9.17 7.08 10.07
N THR A 198 -9.45 6.23 11.06
CA THR A 198 -10.77 6.12 11.73
C THR A 198 -11.40 7.47 12.10
N PRO A 199 -10.65 8.46 12.65
CA PRO A 199 -11.23 9.76 13.00
C PRO A 199 -11.82 10.54 11.81
N PHE A 200 -11.26 10.35 10.61
CA PHE A 200 -11.68 11.05 9.38
C PHE A 200 -12.77 10.30 8.61
N VAL A 201 -12.83 8.97 8.73
CA VAL A 201 -13.89 8.18 8.10
C VAL A 201 -15.22 8.37 8.84
N SER A 202 -15.17 8.51 10.17
CA SER A 202 -16.36 8.73 11.01
C SER A 202 -17.12 10.01 10.65
N SER A 203 -16.45 11.02 10.06
CA SER A 203 -17.07 12.28 9.64
C SER A 203 -17.76 12.22 8.29
N LEU A 204 -17.60 11.16 7.50
CA LEU A 204 -18.30 11.00 6.21
C LEU A 204 -19.83 10.89 6.36
N GLN A 205 -20.32 10.63 7.58
CA GLN A 205 -21.75 10.54 7.92
C GLN A 205 -22.26 11.77 8.69
N VAL A 206 -21.41 12.76 8.94
CA VAL A 206 -21.74 13.96 9.71
C VAL A 206 -22.02 15.12 8.73
N PRO A 207 -23.06 15.94 8.95
CA PRO A 207 -23.31 17.15 8.15
C PRO A 207 -22.08 18.08 8.13
N ALA A 208 -21.84 18.74 6.98
CA ALA A 208 -20.65 19.56 6.71
C ALA A 208 -20.42 20.74 7.69
N ASP A 209 -21.39 21.01 8.55
CA ASP A 209 -21.47 22.06 9.54
C ASP A 209 -20.90 21.68 10.92
N GLU A 210 -20.52 20.41 11.14
CA GLU A 210 -19.73 19.97 12.30
C GLU A 210 -18.29 19.67 11.89
N VAL A 211 -17.34 20.47 12.42
CA VAL A 211 -15.90 20.21 12.27
C VAL A 211 -15.50 19.16 13.32
N PRO A 212 -15.12 17.93 12.93
CA PRO A 212 -14.64 16.94 13.88
C PRO A 212 -13.31 17.41 14.50
N ALA A 213 -13.08 17.07 15.77
CA ALA A 213 -11.80 17.33 16.40
C ALA A 213 -10.66 16.60 15.64
N LEU A 214 -9.62 17.33 15.24
CA LEU A 214 -8.39 16.76 14.68
C LEU A 214 -7.71 15.89 15.76
N GLY A 215 -7.93 14.57 15.68
CA GLY A 215 -7.18 13.59 16.46
C GLY A 215 -5.74 13.47 15.96
N PRO A 216 -4.76 13.16 16.83
CA PRO A 216 -3.35 13.04 16.41
C PRO A 216 -3.17 11.89 15.43
N PHE A 217 -2.23 12.07 14.50
CA PHE A 217 -1.74 11.06 13.56
C PHE A 217 -1.32 9.78 14.28
N ARG A 218 -1.63 8.63 13.67
CA ARG A 218 -1.45 7.28 14.23
C ARG A 218 -0.74 6.36 13.24
N THR A 219 0.38 6.81 12.70
CA THR A 219 1.30 5.90 12.01
C THR A 219 2.06 5.12 13.07
N PHE A 220 2.07 3.80 12.96
CA PHE A 220 2.79 2.92 13.85
C PHE A 220 3.78 2.10 13.05
N GLN A 221 4.99 1.90 13.58
CA GLN A 221 5.77 0.73 13.22
C GLN A 221 5.26 -0.45 14.06
N VAL A 222 5.01 -1.57 13.39
CA VAL A 222 4.42 -2.76 14.00
C VAL A 222 5.18 -4.00 13.56
N PRO A 223 5.14 -5.10 14.33
CA PRO A 223 5.64 -6.37 13.84
C PRO A 223 4.87 -6.84 12.59
N VAL A 224 5.55 -7.48 11.64
CA VAL A 224 4.94 -8.03 10.41
C VAL A 224 3.83 -9.03 10.75
N VAL A 225 4.02 -9.84 11.80
CA VAL A 225 2.99 -10.77 12.29
C VAL A 225 1.71 -10.06 12.75
N ASP A 226 1.80 -8.83 13.28
CA ASP A 226 0.60 -8.06 13.65
C ASP A 226 -0.17 -7.61 12.41
N VAL A 227 0.50 -7.42 11.27
CA VAL A 227 -0.18 -7.14 10.00
C VAL A 227 -0.91 -8.39 9.51
N GLU A 228 -0.30 -9.58 9.58
CA GLU A 228 -0.97 -10.84 9.23
C GLU A 228 -2.21 -11.07 10.10
N GLU A 229 -2.09 -10.91 11.41
CA GLU A 229 -3.21 -11.08 12.35
C GLU A 229 -4.32 -10.04 12.11
N LEU A 230 -3.94 -8.79 11.80
CA LEU A 230 -4.88 -7.70 11.55
C LEU A 230 -5.67 -7.87 10.25
N THR A 231 -5.05 -8.48 9.24
CA THR A 231 -5.59 -8.52 7.86
C THR A 231 -6.05 -9.91 7.43
N GLY A 232 -5.60 -10.97 8.09
CA GLY A 232 -5.77 -12.35 7.64
C GLY A 232 -4.99 -12.67 6.36
N ILE A 233 -3.97 -11.87 6.02
CA ILE A 233 -3.12 -12.05 4.83
C ILE A 233 -1.81 -12.70 5.25
N ASP A 234 -1.46 -13.83 4.62
CA ASP A 234 -0.16 -14.48 4.80
C ASP A 234 0.91 -13.70 4.00
N LEU A 235 1.90 -13.19 4.74
CA LEU A 235 3.04 -12.41 4.27
C LEU A 235 4.32 -13.26 4.15
N GLY A 236 4.21 -14.56 4.44
CA GLY A 236 5.23 -15.58 4.22
C GLY A 236 6.56 -15.26 4.89
N PRO A 237 7.69 -15.21 4.15
CA PRO A 237 9.02 -15.07 4.73
C PRO A 237 9.27 -13.69 5.38
N LEU A 238 8.37 -12.72 5.20
CA LEU A 238 8.53 -11.38 5.77
C LEU A 238 8.39 -11.38 7.29
N VAL A 239 7.65 -12.33 7.87
CA VAL A 239 7.50 -12.49 9.32
C VAL A 239 8.84 -12.81 9.98
N ASP A 240 9.59 -13.75 9.39
CA ASP A 240 10.91 -14.15 9.90
C ASP A 240 12.00 -13.11 9.58
N ALA A 241 11.76 -12.25 8.59
CA ALA A 241 12.67 -11.19 8.16
C ALA A 241 12.45 -9.85 8.88
N ASP A 242 11.49 -9.77 9.80
CA ASP A 242 11.15 -8.54 10.52
C ASP A 242 12.35 -7.97 11.29
N VAL A 243 12.57 -6.67 11.14
CA VAL A 243 13.62 -5.93 11.87
C VAL A 243 13.24 -5.70 13.33
N LEU A 244 11.95 -5.70 13.67
CA LEU A 244 11.51 -5.70 15.05
C LEU A 244 11.73 -7.08 15.68
N THR A 245 12.40 -7.10 16.83
CA THR A 245 12.68 -8.35 17.56
C THR A 245 11.37 -9.08 17.90
N PRO A 246 11.27 -10.42 17.76
CA PRO A 246 10.04 -11.16 18.09
C PRO A 246 9.68 -11.04 19.57
N VAL A 247 8.77 -10.12 19.94
CA VAL A 247 8.26 -9.99 21.31
C VAL A 247 7.02 -10.87 21.48
N GLY A 248 7.20 -12.19 21.50
CA GLY A 248 6.16 -13.16 21.87
C GLY A 248 4.94 -13.25 20.92
N ALA A 249 4.36 -14.44 20.83
CA ALA A 249 3.36 -14.83 19.83
C ALA A 249 1.93 -14.32 20.11
N ARG A 250 1.75 -13.06 20.56
CA ARG A 250 0.41 -12.47 20.70
C ARG A 250 0.45 -11.00 20.31
N ALA A 251 -0.44 -10.58 19.42
CA ALA A 251 -0.74 -9.17 19.20
C ALA A 251 -1.17 -8.51 20.51
N ASP A 252 -0.27 -7.73 21.08
CA ASP A 252 -0.61 -6.69 22.04
C ASP A 252 -0.41 -5.37 21.31
N ARG A 253 -1.50 -4.65 20.98
CA ARG A 253 -1.40 -3.32 20.38
C ARG A 253 -0.61 -2.33 21.26
N GLY A 254 -0.39 -2.65 22.54
CA GLY A 254 0.54 -1.95 23.42
C GLY A 254 2.02 -2.01 23.00
N ARG A 255 2.39 -2.90 22.07
CA ARG A 255 3.74 -3.00 21.49
C ARG A 255 3.95 -2.18 20.22
N TRP A 256 2.90 -1.61 19.65
CA TRP A 256 3.00 -0.78 18.44
C TRP A 256 3.73 0.51 18.78
N MET A 257 4.78 0.83 18.03
CA MET A 257 5.57 2.03 18.27
C MET A 257 4.92 3.21 17.52
N PRO A 258 4.31 4.18 18.22
CA PRO A 258 3.77 5.36 17.55
C PRO A 258 4.92 6.18 16.97
N LEU A 259 4.81 6.49 15.68
CA LEU A 259 5.75 7.34 14.99
C LEU A 259 5.23 8.78 15.02
N THR A 260 6.12 9.71 15.36
CA THR A 260 5.95 11.16 15.21
C THR A 260 7.00 11.75 14.27
N ARG A 261 8.09 11.02 14.00
CA ARG A 261 9.16 11.38 13.07
C ARG A 261 9.77 10.15 12.38
N VAL A 262 10.41 10.33 11.22
CA VAL A 262 11.06 9.25 10.45
C VAL A 262 12.26 8.63 11.20
N GLU A 263 13.00 9.39 12.02
CA GLU A 263 14.19 8.87 12.72
C GLU A 263 13.85 7.88 13.86
N GLN A 264 12.56 7.68 14.14
CA GLN A 264 12.10 6.69 15.11
C GLN A 264 11.94 5.29 14.49
N ILE A 265 12.05 5.16 13.16
CA ILE A 265 11.91 3.87 12.47
C ILE A 265 13.14 3.01 12.77
N GLU A 266 12.89 1.77 13.17
CA GLU A 266 13.91 0.72 13.27
C GLU A 266 14.04 0.00 11.91
N LEU A 267 15.26 -0.12 11.39
CA LEU A 267 15.60 -0.75 10.09
C LEU A 267 16.78 -1.73 10.27
#